data_AF-A0A958C2B8-F1
#
_entry.id   AF-A0A958C2B8-F1
#
_cell.length_a   1.000
_cell.length_b   1.000
_cell.length_c   1.000
_cell.angle_alpha   90.00
_cell.angle_beta   90.00
_cell.angle_gamma   90.00
#
_symmetry.space_group_name_H-M   'P 1'
#
loop_
_entity.id
_entity.type
_entity.pdbx_description
1 polymer ?
#
loop_
_entity_poly.entity_id
_entity_poly.type
_entity_poly.pdbx_seq_one_letter_code
_entity_poly.pdbx_strand_id
1 'polypeptide(L)' 'MGNEKLSPGDLIFHPRNGFGTIRGLTRRDPFQRSQDGVTSERLRGKAQDYYDIELMNGGSLLVPVNMAEHVGLRLLS' A
#
# COMPACT_ATOMS: atom_id res chain seq x y z
N MET A 1 2.07 21.82 -4.25
CA MET A 1 1.45 21.28 -3.03
C MET A 1 2.09 19.94 -2.79
N GLY A 2 2.73 19.76 -1.64
CA GLY A 2 3.75 18.72 -1.43
C GLY A 2 3.15 17.33 -1.43
N ASN A 3 3.88 16.38 -2.01
CA ASN A 3 3.68 14.94 -1.82
C ASN A 3 4.04 14.60 -0.36
N GLU A 4 3.18 14.97 0.59
CA GLU A 4 3.38 14.62 1.99
C GLU A 4 3.26 13.10 2.08
N LYS A 5 4.41 12.44 2.27
CA LYS A 5 4.43 11.02 2.52
C LYS A 5 3.65 10.76 3.80
N LEU A 6 2.62 9.94 3.69
CA LEU A 6 1.85 9.48 4.85
C LEU A 6 2.78 8.78 5.84
N SER A 7 2.61 9.11 7.11
CA SER A 7 3.40 8.62 8.23
C SER A 7 2.61 7.63 9.08
N PRO A 8 3.28 6.69 9.78
CA PRO A 8 2.61 5.86 10.77
C PRO A 8 1.78 6.69 11.76
N GLY A 9 0.53 6.29 11.99
CA GLY A 9 -0.44 7.01 12.83
C GLY A 9 -1.37 7.94 12.07
N ASP A 10 -1.08 8.27 10.81
CA ASP A 10 -1.94 9.11 10.00
C ASP A 10 -3.29 8.45 9.73
N LEU A 11 -4.37 9.17 10.01
CA LEU A 11 -5.72 8.78 9.64
C LEU A 11 -5.96 9.10 8.17
N ILE A 12 -6.45 8.12 7.42
CA ILE A 12 -6.73 8.24 6.00
C ILE A 12 -8.15 7.83 5.66
N PHE A 13 -8.62 8.28 4.51
CA PHE A 13 -9.84 7.77 3.87
C PHE A 13 -9.49 7.08 2.54
N HIS A 14 -9.99 5.85 2.37
CA HIS A 14 -9.93 5.11 1.11
C HIS A 14 -11.35 4.96 0.51
N PRO A 15 -11.63 5.42 -0.72
CA PRO A 15 -12.98 5.50 -1.28
C PRO A 15 -13.79 4.20 -1.27
N ARG A 16 -13.12 3.05 -1.39
CA ARG A 16 -13.78 1.72 -1.40
C ARG A 16 -13.80 1.02 -0.04
N ASN A 17 -12.87 1.38 0.86
CA ASN A 17 -12.61 0.63 2.09
C ASN A 17 -12.93 1.43 3.36
N GLY A 18 -13.24 2.72 3.22
CA GLY A 18 -13.55 3.60 4.35
C GLY A 18 -12.29 4.13 5.03
N PHE A 19 -12.39 4.35 6.34
CA PHE A 19 -11.33 4.95 7.15
C PHE A 19 -10.29 3.92 7.60
N GLY A 20 -9.05 4.36 7.71
CA GLY A 20 -7.96 3.54 8.23
C GLY A 20 -6.81 4.36 8.78
N THR A 21 -5.85 3.68 9.38
CA THR A 21 -4.65 4.27 9.96
C THR A 21 -3.42 3.67 9.30
N ILE A 22 -2.48 4.53 8.92
CA ILE A 22 -1.20 4.09 8.36
C ILE A 22 -0.40 3.41 9.47
N ARG A 23 0.02 2.17 9.25
CA ARG A 23 0.96 1.46 10.12
C ARG A 23 2.41 1.71 9.72
N GLY A 24 2.65 1.92 8.43
CA GLY A 24 3.96 2.30 7.90
C GLY A 24 4.16 1.87 6.45
N LEU A 25 5.43 1.76 6.06
CA LEU A 25 5.84 1.35 4.71
C LEU A 25 6.34 -0.09 4.74
N THR A 26 5.87 -0.90 3.79
CA THR A 26 6.38 -2.26 3.55
C THR A 26 6.84 -2.39 2.12
N ARG A 27 8.01 -3.01 1.91
CA ARG A 27 8.54 -3.27 0.58
C ARG A 27 8.21 -4.69 0.16
N ARG A 28 7.53 -4.86 -0.99
CA ARG A 28 7.14 -6.18 -1.50
C ARG A 28 7.39 -6.31 -3.00
N ASP A 29 7.74 -7.53 -3.41
CA ASP A 29 7.74 -7.92 -4.81
C ASP A 29 6.31 -8.41 -5.16
N PRO A 30 5.59 -7.73 -6.07
CA PRO A 30 4.20 -8.05 -6.39
C PRO A 30 4.01 -9.45 -7.02
N PHE A 31 5.08 -10.10 -7.49
CA PHE A 31 5.02 -11.39 -8.19
C PHE A 31 5.58 -12.55 -7.37
N GLN A 32 6.02 -12.32 -6.13
CA GLN A 32 6.67 -13.35 -5.30
C GLN A 32 5.70 -14.39 -4.69
N ARG A 33 4.38 -14.33 -4.97
CA ARG A 33 3.37 -15.30 -4.50
C ARG A 33 3.10 -16.48 -5.43
N SER A 34 4.01 -16.85 -6.33
CA SER A 34 3.95 -18.15 -7.03
C SER A 34 5.08 -19.04 -6.51
N GLN A 35 4.83 -19.68 -5.38
CA GLN A 35 5.75 -20.64 -4.77
C GLN A 35 5.51 -22.04 -5.37
N ASP A 36 5.72 -22.17 -6.67
CA ASP A 36 5.82 -23.45 -7.37
C ASP A 36 6.92 -23.36 -8.43
N GLY A 37 8.16 -23.40 -7.95
CA GLY A 37 9.31 -24.07 -8.57
C GLY A 37 9.74 -23.84 -10.02
N VAL A 38 9.08 -23.04 -10.86
CA VAL A 38 9.41 -23.00 -12.31
C VAL A 38 9.26 -21.58 -12.91
N THR A 39 10.41 -20.95 -13.19
CA THR A 39 10.63 -19.79 -14.10
C THR A 39 9.90 -18.48 -13.76
N SER A 40 10.56 -17.33 -13.64
CA SER A 40 11.16 -16.63 -14.79
C SER A 40 11.98 -15.43 -14.32
N GLU A 41 13.27 -15.34 -14.67
CA GLU A 41 14.07 -14.11 -14.49
C GLU A 41 13.49 -12.89 -15.24
N ARG A 42 12.47 -13.10 -16.11
CA ARG A 42 11.80 -12.05 -16.89
C ARG A 42 10.57 -11.41 -16.22
N LEU A 43 10.11 -11.91 -15.07
CA LEU A 43 8.94 -11.38 -14.34
C LEU A 43 9.30 -10.89 -12.92
N ARG A 44 10.56 -10.53 -12.65
CA ARG A 44 10.89 -9.77 -11.43
C ARG A 44 10.31 -8.37 -11.57
N GLY A 45 9.09 -8.18 -11.07
CA GLY A 45 8.61 -6.83 -10.77
C GLY A 45 9.60 -6.18 -9.80
N LYS A 46 10.02 -4.95 -10.07
CA LYS A 46 10.90 -4.25 -9.12
C LYS A 46 10.19 -4.20 -7.78
N ALA A 47 10.86 -4.64 -6.72
CA ALA A 47 10.34 -4.52 -5.37
C ALA A 47 9.90 -3.08 -5.11
N GLN A 48 8.61 -2.90 -4.83
CA GLN A 48 7.96 -1.60 -4.70
C GLN A 48 7.49 -1.39 -3.26
N ASP A 49 7.36 -0.13 -2.87
CA ASP A 49 6.90 0.26 -1.54
C ASP A 49 5.37 0.37 -1.51
N TYR A 50 4.79 -0.07 -0.40
CA TYR A 50 3.36 -0.01 -0.11
C TYR A 50 3.14 0.65 1.24
N TYR A 51 2.08 1.44 1.35
CA TYR A 51 1.48 1.79 2.63
C TYR A 51 0.75 0.57 3.18
N ASP A 52 1.09 0.18 4.40
CA ASP A 52 0.32 -0.76 5.20
C ASP A 52 -0.69 0.02 6.04
N ILE A 53 -1.96 -0.25 5.81
CA ILE A 53 -3.09 0.48 6.38
C ILE A 53 -3.92 -0.51 7.18
N GLU A 54 -4.15 -0.21 8.45
CA GLU A 54 -5.16 -0.88 9.26
C GLU A 54 -6.51 -0.21 9.03
N LEU A 55 -7.49 -0.98 8.56
CA LEU A 55 -8.83 -0.45 8.31
C LEU A 55 -9.67 -0.48 9.59
N MET A 56 -10.46 0.56 9.83
CA MET A 56 -11.33 0.65 11.02
C MET A 56 -12.45 -0.39 11.04
N ASN A 57 -12.86 -0.90 9.87
CA ASN A 57 -13.83 -1.99 9.75
C ASN A 57 -13.19 -3.40 9.89
N GLY A 58 -11.88 -3.45 10.16
CA GLY A 58 -11.11 -4.68 10.32
C GLY A 58 -10.34 -5.09 9.07
N GLY A 59 -9.18 -5.72 9.29
CA GLY A 59 -8.27 -6.16 8.24
C GLY A 59 -7.20 -5.11 7.89
N SER A 60 -6.36 -5.46 6.91
CA SER A 60 -5.31 -4.57 6.41
C SER A 60 -5.38 -4.40 4.91
N LEU A 61 -4.98 -3.21 4.45
CA LEU A 61 -4.93 -2.82 3.06
C LEU A 61 -3.50 -2.41 2.71
N LEU A 62 -2.98 -2.95 1.61
CA LEU A 62 -1.70 -2.56 1.05
C LEU A 62 -1.95 -1.69 -0.19
N VAL A 63 -1.47 -0.45 -0.15
CA VAL A 63 -1.59 0.46 -1.29
C VAL A 63 -0.20 0.84 -1.81
N PRO A 64 0.11 0.61 -3.09
CA PRO A 64 1.35 1.08 -3.69
C PRO A 64 1.54 2.58 -3.48
N VAL A 65 2.73 3.00 -3.02
CA VAL A 65 3.02 4.42 -2.78
C VAL A 65 2.80 5.26 -4.05
N ASN A 66 3.17 4.72 -5.22
CA ASN A 66 2.99 5.38 -6.51
C ASN A 66 1.52 5.47 -6.98
N MET A 67 0.60 4.72 -6.36
CA MET A 67 -0.83 4.75 -6.68
C MET A 67 -1.66 5.41 -5.58
N ALA A 68 -1.07 5.83 -4.46
CA ALA A 68 -1.80 6.34 -3.30
C ALA A 68 -2.77 7.49 -3.67
N GLU A 69 -2.30 8.47 -4.44
CA GLU A 69 -3.13 9.58 -4.92
C GLU A 69 -4.22 9.12 -5.91
N HIS A 70 -3.87 8.19 -6.81
CA HIS A 70 -4.79 7.66 -7.84
C HIS A 70 -5.94 6.86 -7.24
N VAL A 71 -5.70 6.15 -6.13
CA VAL A 71 -6.76 5.43 -5.41
C VAL A 71 -7.52 6.34 -4.44
N GLY A 72 -7.19 7.62 -4.39
CA GLY A 72 -7.87 8.61 -3.57
C GLY A 72 -7.54 8.53 -2.08
N LEU A 73 -6.38 7.98 -1.69
CA LEU A 73 -5.91 8.09 -0.31
C LEU A 73 -5.65 9.55 0.02
N ARG A 74 -6.26 10.03 1.11
CA ARG A 74 -6.09 11.39 1.60
C ARG A 74 -5.90 11.37 3.11
N LEU A 75 -4.98 12.21 3.58
CA LEU A 75 -4.82 12.51 5.00
C LEU A 75 -6.07 13.23 5.51
N LEU A 76 -6.53 12.84 6.68
CA LEU A 76 -7.56 13.53 7.43
C LEU A 76 -6.85 14.32 8.53
N SER A 77 -6.48 15.56 8.20
CA SER A 77 -5.93 16.53 9.15
C SER A 77 -6.97 17.01 10.15
#